data_AF-A0A959NCQ4-F1
#
_entry.id   AF-A0A959NCQ4-F1
#
_cell.length_a   1.000
_cell.length_b   1.000
_cell.length_c   1.000
_cell.angle_alpha   90.00
_cell.angle_beta   90.00
_cell.angle_gamma   90.00
#
_symmetry.space_group_name_H-M   'P 1'
#
loop_
_entity.id
_entity.type
_entity.pdbx_description
1 polymer ?
#
loop_
_entity_poly.entity_id
_entity_poly.type
_entity_poly.pdbx_seq_one_letter_code
_entity_poly.pdbx_strand_id
1 'polypeptide(L)'
;KDALASTDTKVFAGQSALEEVAAMDCYDLMLAAIVGYAGLKPTLKAIETGKIIALANKETLVVAGDIIMRKAVEYKVPIIPVDSEHSAIFQCLVGETRNKIEKIILTASGGPFIGRKPNYLVNVKREHALQHPNWNMGVKISIDSATLMNKGLEMIEAKWLFNLSPQQVEVVIHPQSIIHSMVQFEDGSVKAQLGLPDMKLP
;
A
#
# COMPACT_ATOMS: atom_id res chain seq x y z
N LYS A 1 -26.87 10.70 13.28
CA LYS A 1 -26.61 11.37 14.58
C LYS A 1 -27.58 10.86 15.62
N ASP A 2 -28.88 10.97 15.37
CA ASP A 2 -29.93 10.59 16.33
C ASP A 2 -29.89 9.11 16.74
N ALA A 3 -29.52 8.21 15.82
CA ALA A 3 -29.34 6.78 16.11
C ALA A 3 -28.22 6.45 17.12
N LEU A 4 -27.31 7.40 17.39
CA LEU A 4 -26.21 7.26 18.36
C LEU A 4 -26.40 8.20 19.56
N ALA A 5 -27.56 8.83 19.72
CA ALA A 5 -27.78 9.83 20.78
C ALA A 5 -27.74 9.23 22.20
N SER A 6 -27.97 7.92 22.34
CA SER A 6 -27.91 7.20 23.61
C SER A 6 -26.52 6.66 23.95
N THR A 7 -25.50 6.97 23.15
CA THR A 7 -24.11 6.54 23.39
C THR A 7 -23.21 7.77 23.56
N ASP A 8 -22.00 7.56 24.10
CA ASP A 8 -20.98 8.60 24.21
C ASP A 8 -20.26 8.87 22.86
N THR A 9 -20.81 8.36 21.75
CA THR A 9 -20.19 8.47 20.43
C THR A 9 -20.41 9.85 19.84
N LYS A 10 -19.34 10.64 19.75
CA LYS A 10 -19.37 11.92 19.05
C LYS A 10 -19.36 11.71 17.53
N VAL A 11 -20.38 12.22 16.86
CA VAL A 11 -20.57 12.07 15.40
C VAL A 11 -20.06 13.30 14.66
N PHE A 12 -19.20 13.08 13.67
CA PHE A 12 -18.70 14.10 12.73
C PHE A 12 -19.17 13.76 11.31
N ALA A 13 -19.30 14.76 10.43
CA ALA A 13 -19.76 14.55 9.06
C ALA A 13 -19.16 15.58 8.09
N GLY A 14 -19.02 15.17 6.83
CA GLY A 14 -18.43 15.99 5.76
C GLY A 14 -16.94 15.74 5.56
N GLN A 15 -16.35 16.42 4.57
CA GLN A 15 -14.94 16.23 4.23
C GLN A 15 -14.00 16.81 5.30
N SER A 16 -14.34 17.97 5.90
CA SER A 16 -13.54 18.59 6.96
C SER A 16 -13.44 17.69 8.20
N ALA A 17 -14.49 16.92 8.47
CA ALA A 17 -14.53 15.98 9.59
C ALA A 17 -13.42 14.92 9.52
N LEU A 18 -12.96 14.52 8.33
CA LEU A 18 -11.85 13.58 8.20
C LEU A 18 -10.56 14.17 8.75
N GLU A 19 -10.29 15.44 8.45
CA GLU A 19 -9.10 16.15 8.95
C GLU A 19 -9.25 16.45 10.45
N GLU A 20 -10.45 16.81 10.92
CA GLU A 20 -10.72 17.03 12.34
C GLU A 20 -10.49 15.77 13.18
N VAL A 21 -11.01 14.62 12.74
CA VAL A 21 -10.84 13.34 13.43
C VAL A 21 -9.38 12.89 13.37
N ALA A 22 -8.73 13.03 12.22
CA ALA A 22 -7.31 12.72 12.06
C ALA A 22 -6.35 13.64 12.83
N ALA A 23 -6.85 14.74 13.41
CA ALA A 23 -6.07 15.64 14.26
C ALA A 23 -6.27 15.38 15.77
N MET A 24 -7.14 14.44 16.15
CA MET A 24 -7.47 14.21 17.56
C MET A 24 -6.34 13.50 18.31
N ASP A 25 -6.18 13.87 19.58
CA ASP A 25 -5.15 13.28 20.45
C ASP A 25 -5.69 12.14 21.33
N CYS A 26 -6.63 11.35 20.80
CA CYS A 26 -7.28 10.25 21.53
C CYS A 26 -6.93 8.86 20.99
N TYR A 27 -5.95 8.77 20.09
CA TYR A 27 -5.46 7.52 19.50
C TYR A 27 -3.96 7.60 19.23
N ASP A 28 -3.29 6.45 19.12
CA ASP A 28 -1.84 6.36 18.91
C ASP A 28 -1.47 6.10 17.44
N LEU A 29 -2.32 5.35 16.73
CA LEU A 29 -2.10 4.89 15.37
C LEU A 29 -3.34 5.14 14.50
N MET A 30 -3.11 5.63 13.28
CA MET A 30 -4.14 5.76 12.25
C MET A 30 -3.91 4.75 11.13
N LEU A 31 -4.91 3.91 10.85
CA LEU A 31 -4.96 3.08 9.64
C LEU A 31 -5.51 3.90 8.46
N ALA A 32 -4.63 4.35 7.57
CA ALA A 32 -4.98 5.11 6.39
C ALA A 32 -5.43 4.19 5.24
N ALA A 33 -6.73 3.86 5.22
CA ALA A 33 -7.34 2.92 4.26
C ALA A 33 -8.47 3.54 3.39
N ILE A 34 -8.67 4.86 3.45
CA ILE A 34 -9.60 5.57 2.55
C ILE A 34 -9.06 5.47 1.13
N VAL A 35 -9.83 5.01 0.15
CA VAL A 35 -9.37 4.80 -1.25
C VAL A 35 -9.09 6.13 -1.98
N GLY A 36 -8.00 6.17 -2.75
CA GLY A 36 -7.67 7.28 -3.65
C GLY A 36 -7.19 8.55 -2.93
N TYR A 37 -7.26 9.68 -3.64
CA TYR A 37 -6.76 10.99 -3.18
C TYR A 37 -7.43 11.50 -1.90
N ALA A 38 -8.65 11.05 -1.59
CA ALA A 38 -9.40 11.49 -0.42
C ALA A 38 -8.67 11.21 0.91
N GLY A 39 -7.79 10.20 0.95
CA GLY A 39 -6.97 9.87 2.12
C GLY A 39 -5.79 10.81 2.36
N LEU A 40 -5.41 11.66 1.39
CA LEU A 40 -4.17 12.45 1.47
C LEU A 40 -4.20 13.46 2.62
N LYS A 41 -5.22 14.32 2.66
CA LYS A 41 -5.34 15.38 3.68
C LYS A 41 -5.41 14.85 5.11
N PRO A 42 -6.28 13.86 5.44
CA PRO A 42 -6.29 13.31 6.80
C PRO A 42 -4.96 12.62 7.15
N THR A 43 -4.29 11.96 6.21
CA THR A 43 -2.95 11.38 6.44
C THR A 43 -1.92 12.44 6.78
N LEU A 44 -1.88 13.54 6.02
CA LEU A 44 -0.99 14.66 6.31
C LEU A 44 -1.29 15.26 7.69
N LYS A 45 -2.58 15.40 8.04
CA LYS A 45 -2.96 15.96 9.32
C LYS A 45 -2.55 15.08 10.51
N ALA A 46 -2.74 13.78 10.39
CA ALA A 46 -2.29 12.81 11.38
C ALA A 46 -0.77 12.88 11.60
N ILE A 47 0.02 13.00 10.51
CA ILE A 47 1.47 13.19 10.57
C ILE A 47 1.84 14.47 11.33
N GLU A 48 1.21 15.61 11.02
CA GLU A 48 1.46 16.89 11.70
C GLU A 48 1.14 16.84 13.20
N THR A 49 0.23 15.94 13.62
CA THR A 49 -0.11 15.70 15.02
C THR A 49 0.70 14.58 15.69
N GLY A 50 1.73 14.05 15.02
CA GLY A 50 2.64 13.07 15.60
C GLY A 50 2.08 11.64 15.65
N LYS A 51 1.02 11.32 14.90
CA LYS A 51 0.36 10.01 14.94
C LYS A 51 1.05 9.01 14.04
N ILE A 52 1.23 7.78 14.53
CA ILE A 52 1.78 6.68 13.73
C ILE A 52 0.81 6.37 12.58
N ILE A 53 1.33 6.21 11.37
CA ILE A 53 0.51 5.94 10.19
C ILE A 53 0.74 4.49 9.74
N ALA A 54 -0.30 3.66 9.82
CA ALA A 54 -0.36 2.40 9.08
C ALA A 54 -1.00 2.70 7.72
N LEU A 55 -0.19 2.69 6.65
CA LEU A 55 -0.58 3.18 5.34
C LEU A 55 -0.98 2.02 4.42
N ALA A 56 -2.27 1.91 4.12
CA ALA A 56 -2.82 0.98 3.12
C ALA A 56 -3.19 1.69 1.80
N ASN A 57 -3.39 3.01 1.84
CA ASN A 57 -3.65 3.82 0.66
C ASN A 57 -2.35 4.17 -0.07
N LYS A 58 -2.05 3.43 -1.14
CA LYS A 58 -0.89 3.71 -2.01
C LYS A 58 -0.98 5.04 -2.75
N GLU A 59 -2.18 5.48 -3.11
CA GLU A 59 -2.38 6.72 -3.89
C GLU A 59 -1.85 7.97 -3.19
N THR A 60 -1.79 7.97 -1.85
CA THR A 60 -1.21 9.05 -1.04
C THR A 60 0.26 9.26 -1.37
N LEU A 61 1.03 8.16 -1.49
CA LEU A 61 2.44 8.22 -1.85
C LEU A 61 2.66 8.39 -3.36
N VAL A 62 1.78 7.86 -4.19
CA VAL A 62 1.84 8.09 -5.64
C VAL A 62 1.67 9.57 -5.97
N VAL A 63 0.69 10.23 -5.34
CA VAL A 63 0.37 11.64 -5.64
C VAL A 63 1.31 12.61 -4.91
N ALA A 64 1.67 12.31 -3.66
CA ALA A 64 2.36 13.27 -2.79
C ALA A 64 3.52 12.67 -1.98
N GLY A 65 4.17 11.61 -2.50
CA GLY A 65 5.22 10.87 -1.78
C GLY A 65 6.32 11.74 -1.21
N ASP A 66 6.87 12.68 -1.99
CA ASP A 66 7.91 13.60 -1.51
C ASP A 66 7.42 14.49 -0.34
N ILE A 67 6.18 14.97 -0.38
CA ILE A 67 5.62 15.83 0.68
C ILE A 67 5.37 14.99 1.94
N ILE A 68 4.74 13.82 1.79
CA ILE A 68 4.39 12.92 2.89
C ILE A 68 5.65 12.42 3.59
N MET A 69 6.64 11.93 2.86
CA MET A 69 7.87 11.40 3.45
C MET A 69 8.69 12.50 4.14
N ARG A 70 8.78 13.71 3.56
CA ARG A 70 9.45 14.84 4.22
C ARG A 70 8.75 15.24 5.52
N LYS A 71 7.42 15.30 5.52
CA LYS A 71 6.64 15.62 6.72
C LYS A 71 6.76 14.54 7.78
N ALA A 72 6.74 13.26 7.39
CA ALA A 72 6.98 12.15 8.31
C ALA A 72 8.34 12.28 9.01
N VAL A 73 9.40 12.66 8.28
CA VAL A 73 10.73 12.93 8.86
C VAL A 73 10.72 14.16 9.76
N GLU A 74 10.11 15.28 9.33
CA GLU A 74 10.00 16.53 10.08
C GLU A 74 9.33 16.34 11.45
N TYR A 75 8.21 15.62 11.47
CA TYR A 75 7.42 15.35 12.67
C TYR A 75 7.83 14.06 13.41
N LYS A 76 8.87 13.36 12.93
CA LYS A 76 9.37 12.09 13.49
C LYS A 76 8.29 11.02 13.61
N VAL A 77 7.41 10.96 12.62
CA VAL A 77 6.30 10.02 12.54
C VAL A 77 6.70 8.80 11.70
N PRO A 78 6.57 7.58 12.23
CA PRO A 78 6.76 6.38 11.42
C PRO A 78 5.58 6.17 10.46
N ILE A 79 5.91 5.84 9.21
CA ILE A 79 4.98 5.34 8.19
C ILE A 79 5.22 3.84 8.06
N ILE A 80 4.22 3.04 8.44
CA ILE A 80 4.25 1.59 8.41
C ILE A 80 3.45 1.13 7.20
N PRO A 81 4.06 0.45 6.21
CA PRO A 81 3.33 -0.03 5.05
C PRO A 81 2.42 -1.20 5.41
N VAL A 82 1.16 -1.12 4.96
CA VAL A 82 0.15 -2.18 5.11
C VAL A 82 -0.09 -2.89 3.78
N ASP A 83 0.20 -2.26 2.64
CA ASP A 83 0.12 -2.93 1.35
C ASP A 83 1.03 -4.17 1.31
N SER A 84 0.55 -5.28 0.73
CA SER A 84 1.04 -6.61 1.07
C SER A 84 2.52 -6.80 0.71
N GLU A 85 2.91 -6.31 -0.46
CA GLU A 85 4.26 -6.40 -0.99
C GLU A 85 5.22 -5.47 -0.23
N HIS A 86 4.78 -4.28 0.16
CA HIS A 86 5.61 -3.34 0.93
C HIS A 86 5.74 -3.76 2.39
N SER A 87 4.69 -4.34 2.99
CA SER A 87 4.79 -4.98 4.29
C SER A 87 5.78 -6.14 4.27
N ALA A 88 5.75 -6.96 3.20
CA ALA A 88 6.73 -8.01 2.99
C ALA A 88 8.17 -7.49 2.88
N ILE A 89 8.40 -6.40 2.14
CA ILE A 89 9.71 -5.73 2.07
C ILE A 89 10.11 -5.23 3.46
N PHE A 90 9.22 -4.54 4.17
CA PHE A 90 9.47 -4.00 5.50
C PHE A 90 9.88 -5.10 6.50
N GLN A 91 9.20 -6.24 6.48
CA GLN A 91 9.56 -7.42 7.28
C GLN A 91 10.93 -8.00 6.89
N CYS A 92 11.27 -8.03 5.60
CA CYS A 92 12.59 -8.47 5.14
C CYS A 92 13.74 -7.58 5.64
N LEU A 93 13.48 -6.29 5.90
CA LEU A 93 14.48 -5.35 6.42
C LEU A 93 14.75 -5.51 7.92
N VAL A 94 13.89 -6.21 8.66
CA VAL A 94 14.09 -6.46 10.09
C VAL A 94 15.39 -7.25 10.29
N GLY A 95 16.31 -6.68 11.09
CA GLY A 95 17.64 -7.24 11.35
C GLY A 95 18.74 -6.77 10.39
N GLU A 96 18.39 -6.12 9.27
CA GLU A 96 19.33 -5.78 8.18
C GLU A 96 19.89 -4.34 8.29
N THR A 97 20.28 -3.92 9.49
CA THR A 97 20.66 -2.51 9.76
C THR A 97 21.93 -2.05 9.06
N ARG A 98 22.81 -2.97 8.65
CA ARG A 98 24.09 -2.68 8.00
C ARG A 98 24.18 -3.22 6.57
N ASN A 99 23.11 -3.84 6.09
CA ASN A 99 23.06 -4.44 4.77
C ASN A 99 22.16 -3.59 3.88
N LYS A 100 22.75 -2.91 2.92
CA LYS A 100 22.00 -2.00 2.05
C LYS A 100 21.20 -2.82 1.03
N ILE A 101 20.03 -2.29 0.68
CA ILE A 101 19.22 -2.84 -0.39
C ILE A 101 19.94 -2.61 -1.72
N GLU A 102 20.31 -3.70 -2.40
CA GLU A 102 20.75 -3.63 -3.79
C GLU A 102 19.52 -3.40 -4.69
N LYS A 103 18.50 -4.25 -4.55
CA LYS A 103 17.21 -4.12 -5.22
C LYS A 103 16.10 -4.82 -4.45
N ILE A 104 14.86 -4.44 -4.73
CA ILE A 104 13.68 -5.18 -4.31
C ILE A 104 13.09 -5.94 -5.49
N ILE A 105 12.48 -7.08 -5.19
CA ILE A 105 11.71 -7.86 -6.14
C ILE A 105 10.24 -7.76 -5.72
N LEU A 106 9.50 -6.94 -6.46
CA LEU A 106 8.10 -6.66 -6.26
C LEU A 106 7.26 -7.70 -7.02
N THR A 107 6.66 -8.64 -6.31
CA THR A 107 5.92 -9.72 -6.97
C THR A 107 4.54 -9.25 -7.40
N ALA A 108 3.98 -9.80 -8.48
CA ALA A 108 2.62 -9.53 -8.92
C ALA A 108 1.90 -10.83 -9.24
N SER A 109 0.60 -10.93 -8.96
CA SER A 109 -0.20 -12.11 -9.36
C SER A 109 -0.30 -12.27 -10.88
N GLY A 110 -0.15 -11.17 -11.63
CA GLY A 110 -0.40 -11.10 -13.08
C GLY A 110 -1.86 -10.82 -13.44
N GLY A 111 -2.77 -10.79 -12.46
CA GLY A 111 -4.19 -10.53 -12.66
C GLY A 111 -4.92 -11.62 -13.47
N PRO A 112 -6.23 -11.46 -13.74
CA PRO A 112 -7.05 -12.44 -14.46
C PRO A 112 -6.64 -12.67 -15.93
N PHE A 113 -5.82 -11.78 -16.49
CA PHE A 113 -5.47 -11.80 -17.91
C PHE A 113 -4.08 -12.37 -18.21
N ILE A 114 -3.34 -12.81 -17.18
CA ILE A 114 -2.08 -13.53 -17.37
C ILE A 114 -2.25 -14.71 -18.35
N GLY A 115 -1.33 -14.83 -19.30
CA GLY A 115 -1.34 -15.89 -20.31
C GLY A 115 -2.41 -15.76 -21.41
N ARG A 116 -3.26 -14.72 -21.38
CA ARG A 116 -4.23 -14.47 -22.46
C ARG A 116 -3.55 -13.85 -23.69
N LYS A 117 -4.04 -14.20 -24.88
CA LYS A 117 -3.55 -13.63 -26.15
C LYS A 117 -4.05 -12.19 -26.34
N PRO A 118 -3.33 -11.32 -27.05
CA PRO A 118 -3.78 -9.94 -27.32
C PRO A 118 -5.21 -9.81 -27.86
N ASN A 119 -5.62 -10.70 -28.78
CA ASN A 119 -6.99 -10.66 -29.35
C ASN A 119 -8.09 -10.90 -28.30
N TYR A 120 -7.78 -11.63 -27.21
CA TYR A 120 -8.71 -11.78 -26.08
C TYR A 120 -8.87 -10.45 -25.34
N LEU A 121 -7.78 -9.70 -25.17
CA LEU A 121 -7.75 -8.42 -24.44
C LEU A 121 -8.54 -7.32 -25.13
N VAL A 122 -8.72 -7.36 -26.45
CA VAL A 122 -9.50 -6.36 -27.19
C VAL A 122 -10.97 -6.31 -26.76
N ASN A 123 -11.52 -7.45 -26.31
CA ASN A 123 -12.95 -7.59 -26.01
C ASN A 123 -13.23 -7.84 -24.51
N VAL A 124 -12.24 -7.61 -23.63
CA VAL A 124 -12.47 -7.83 -22.18
C VAL A 124 -13.46 -6.81 -21.64
N LYS A 125 -14.35 -7.28 -20.77
CA LYS A 125 -15.34 -6.48 -20.07
C LYS A 125 -14.94 -6.33 -18.62
N ARG A 126 -15.57 -5.36 -17.94
CA ARG A 126 -15.44 -5.15 -16.48
C ARG A 126 -15.59 -6.46 -15.70
N GLU A 127 -16.61 -7.26 -16.02
CA GLU A 127 -16.90 -8.52 -15.33
C GLU A 127 -15.74 -9.52 -15.39
N HIS A 128 -15.00 -9.58 -16.50
CA HIS A 128 -13.82 -10.45 -16.62
C HIS A 128 -12.67 -9.97 -15.73
N ALA A 129 -12.49 -8.64 -15.61
CA ALA A 129 -11.44 -8.06 -14.78
C ALA A 129 -11.71 -8.20 -13.26
N LEU A 130 -12.98 -8.38 -12.85
CA LEU A 130 -13.36 -8.58 -11.45
C LEU A 130 -13.13 -10.03 -10.97
N GLN A 131 -12.83 -10.97 -11.85
CA GLN A 131 -12.59 -12.38 -11.52
C GLN A 131 -11.11 -12.62 -11.13
N HIS A 132 -10.63 -11.95 -10.08
CA HIS A 132 -9.24 -12.07 -9.65
C HIS A 132 -8.94 -13.48 -9.10
N PRO A 133 -7.84 -14.14 -9.51
CA PRO A 133 -7.59 -15.55 -9.17
C PRO A 133 -7.32 -15.83 -7.69
N ASN A 134 -6.67 -14.88 -6.98
CA ASN A 134 -6.13 -15.14 -5.64
C ASN A 134 -6.73 -14.27 -4.52
N TRP A 135 -7.41 -13.18 -4.85
CA TRP A 135 -7.75 -12.12 -3.89
C TRP A 135 -9.20 -11.69 -4.07
N ASN A 136 -9.89 -11.43 -2.97
CA ASN A 136 -11.20 -10.80 -2.96
C ASN A 136 -11.04 -9.32 -2.56
N MET A 137 -11.25 -8.40 -3.50
CA MET A 137 -10.88 -7.00 -3.34
C MET A 137 -11.94 -6.04 -3.91
N GLY A 138 -11.81 -4.75 -3.59
CA GLY A 138 -12.65 -3.70 -4.14
C GLY A 138 -12.54 -3.56 -5.67
N VAL A 139 -13.57 -3.00 -6.30
CA VAL A 139 -13.68 -2.89 -7.76
C VAL A 139 -12.48 -2.18 -8.39
N LYS A 140 -12.03 -1.05 -7.81
CA LYS A 140 -10.93 -0.24 -8.37
C LYS A 140 -9.62 -1.03 -8.44
N ILE A 141 -9.20 -1.61 -7.32
CA ILE A 141 -7.96 -2.39 -7.24
C ILE A 141 -8.02 -3.66 -8.10
N SER A 142 -9.20 -4.29 -8.25
CA SER A 142 -9.36 -5.44 -9.16
C SER A 142 -9.12 -5.07 -10.62
N ILE A 143 -9.62 -3.91 -11.08
CA ILE A 143 -9.33 -3.40 -12.44
C ILE A 143 -7.86 -3.05 -12.60
N ASP A 144 -7.27 -2.39 -11.62
CA ASP A 144 -5.85 -2.03 -11.65
C ASP A 144 -4.94 -3.26 -11.66
N SER A 145 -5.31 -4.32 -10.95
CA SER A 145 -4.59 -5.59 -10.99
C SER A 145 -4.69 -6.25 -12.37
N ALA A 146 -5.88 -6.25 -12.98
CA ALA A 146 -6.09 -6.80 -14.32
C ALA A 146 -5.30 -6.06 -15.42
N THR A 147 -5.02 -4.78 -15.24
CA THR A 147 -4.22 -3.96 -16.16
C THR A 147 -2.75 -3.87 -15.78
N LEU A 148 -2.35 -4.48 -14.66
CA LEU A 148 -1.05 -4.30 -13.99
C LEU A 148 -0.74 -2.86 -13.57
N MET A 149 -1.68 -1.92 -13.71
CA MET A 149 -1.52 -0.56 -13.19
C MET A 149 -1.33 -0.56 -11.67
N ASN A 150 -1.97 -1.50 -10.95
CA ASN A 150 -1.77 -1.65 -9.52
C ASN A 150 -0.28 -1.80 -9.18
N LYS A 151 0.43 -2.66 -9.92
CA LYS A 151 1.86 -2.88 -9.72
C LYS A 151 2.69 -1.65 -10.09
N GLY A 152 2.29 -0.91 -11.12
CA GLY A 152 2.91 0.38 -11.46
C GLY A 152 2.80 1.42 -10.34
N LEU A 153 1.65 1.51 -9.67
CA LEU A 153 1.46 2.39 -8.52
C LEU A 153 2.33 1.95 -7.33
N GLU A 154 2.37 0.65 -7.07
CA GLU A 154 3.17 0.06 -5.99
C GLU A 154 4.69 0.23 -6.20
N MET A 155 5.16 0.27 -7.45
CA MET A 155 6.55 0.62 -7.75
C MET A 155 6.88 2.05 -7.30
N ILE A 156 5.98 3.01 -7.58
CA ILE A 156 6.15 4.42 -7.15
C ILE A 156 6.12 4.49 -5.63
N GLU A 157 5.20 3.77 -4.99
CA GLU A 157 5.12 3.69 -3.53
C GLU A 157 6.40 3.12 -2.90
N ALA A 158 6.93 2.01 -3.42
CA ALA A 158 8.13 1.37 -2.90
C ALA A 158 9.36 2.29 -3.00
N LYS A 159 9.46 3.05 -4.10
CA LYS A 159 10.48 4.09 -4.28
C LYS A 159 10.47 5.07 -3.11
N TRP A 160 9.29 5.51 -2.66
CA TRP A 160 9.15 6.49 -1.57
C TRP A 160 9.36 5.86 -0.20
N LEU A 161 8.73 4.73 0.09
CA LEU A 161 8.81 4.06 1.40
C LEU A 161 10.23 3.61 1.73
N PHE A 162 10.96 3.09 0.74
CA PHE A 162 12.28 2.47 0.95
C PHE A 162 13.42 3.32 0.38
N ASN A 163 13.14 4.55 -0.05
CA ASN A 163 14.12 5.49 -0.61
C ASN A 163 14.97 4.87 -1.73
N LEU A 164 14.30 4.24 -2.70
CA LEU A 164 14.95 3.53 -3.81
C LEU A 164 14.99 4.38 -5.08
N SER A 165 15.88 4.03 -6.00
CA SER A 165 15.78 4.46 -7.39
C SER A 165 14.88 3.52 -8.22
N PRO A 166 14.28 3.97 -9.34
CA PRO A 166 13.43 3.11 -10.17
C PRO A 166 14.12 1.82 -10.65
N GLN A 167 15.43 1.87 -10.90
CA GLN A 167 16.21 0.72 -11.36
C GLN A 167 16.40 -0.36 -10.28
N GLN A 168 16.17 -0.01 -9.01
CA GLN A 168 16.23 -0.94 -7.87
C GLN A 168 14.89 -1.64 -7.61
N VAL A 169 13.87 -1.42 -8.44
CA VAL A 169 12.55 -2.07 -8.29
C VAL A 169 12.32 -3.00 -9.47
N GLU A 170 12.49 -4.30 -9.25
CA GLU A 170 12.23 -5.33 -10.26
C GLU A 170 10.84 -5.93 -10.06
N VAL A 171 10.02 -5.95 -11.12
CA VAL A 171 8.69 -6.57 -11.07
C VAL A 171 8.74 -7.99 -11.61
N VAL A 172 8.27 -8.95 -10.82
CA VAL A 172 8.21 -10.38 -11.20
C VAL A 172 6.79 -10.90 -11.08
N ILE A 173 6.32 -11.61 -12.10
CA ILE A 173 5.02 -12.28 -12.04
C ILE A 173 5.16 -13.57 -11.23
N HIS A 174 4.48 -13.63 -10.08
CA HIS A 174 4.37 -14.78 -9.19
C HIS A 174 2.89 -15.16 -9.00
N PRO A 175 2.33 -16.01 -9.89
CA PRO A 175 0.89 -16.27 -9.94
C PRO A 175 0.31 -16.91 -8.69
N GLN A 176 1.12 -17.55 -7.85
CA GLN A 176 0.67 -18.20 -6.62
C GLN A 176 0.43 -17.19 -5.49
N SER A 177 1.02 -16.00 -5.56
CA SER A 177 0.94 -14.96 -4.52
C SER A 177 1.27 -15.47 -3.11
N ILE A 178 2.26 -16.36 -2.99
CA ILE A 178 2.75 -16.89 -1.71
C ILE A 178 3.96 -16.10 -1.23
N ILE A 179 4.94 -15.88 -2.11
CA ILE A 179 6.00 -14.90 -1.87
C ILE A 179 5.40 -13.54 -2.16
N HIS A 180 5.19 -12.72 -1.13
CA HIS A 180 4.61 -11.39 -1.31
C HIS A 180 5.64 -10.42 -1.88
N SER A 181 6.87 -10.43 -1.37
CA SER A 181 7.99 -9.70 -1.97
C SER A 181 9.32 -10.16 -1.43
N MET A 182 10.40 -9.71 -2.08
CA MET A 182 11.77 -10.04 -1.69
C MET A 182 12.66 -8.81 -1.70
N VAL A 183 13.73 -8.87 -0.92
CA VAL A 183 14.78 -7.86 -0.86
C VAL A 183 16.10 -8.57 -1.12
N GLN A 184 16.84 -8.09 -2.13
CA GLN A 184 18.22 -8.46 -2.39
C GLN A 184 19.14 -7.39 -1.80
N PHE A 185 20.16 -7.83 -1.08
CA PHE A 185 21.14 -6.95 -0.45
C PHE A 185 22.48 -6.95 -1.19
N GLU A 186 23.33 -5.96 -0.92
CA GLU A 186 24.63 -5.78 -1.60
C GLU A 186 25.62 -6.94 -1.38
N ASP A 187 25.40 -7.80 -0.37
CA ASP A 187 26.16 -9.03 -0.15
C ASP A 187 25.67 -10.22 -1.00
N GLY A 188 24.65 -10.02 -1.83
CA GLY A 188 24.03 -11.02 -2.69
C GLY A 188 23.00 -11.91 -1.99
N SER A 189 22.76 -11.73 -0.68
CA SER A 189 21.70 -12.44 0.03
C SER A 189 20.31 -11.93 -0.37
N VAL A 190 19.32 -12.81 -0.31
CA VAL A 190 17.92 -12.49 -0.62
C VAL A 190 17.04 -12.94 0.54
N LYS A 191 16.25 -12.02 1.07
CA LYS A 191 15.17 -12.32 2.03
C LYS A 191 13.82 -12.20 1.35
N ALA A 192 12.93 -13.10 1.70
CA ALA A 192 11.57 -13.15 1.17
C ALA A 192 10.59 -13.31 2.33
N GLN A 193 9.45 -12.63 2.26
CA GLN A 193 8.34 -12.87 3.17
C GLN A 193 7.28 -13.69 2.43
N LEU A 194 6.80 -14.74 3.10
CA LEU A 194 5.85 -15.70 2.54
C LEU A 194 4.62 -15.82 3.43
N GLY A 195 3.46 -15.95 2.80
CA GLY A 195 2.19 -16.11 3.49
C GLY A 195 1.10 -16.62 2.56
N LEU A 196 -0.06 -16.95 3.12
CA LEU A 196 -1.27 -17.04 2.33
C LEU A 196 -1.72 -15.60 1.97
N PRO A 197 -2.42 -15.40 0.84
CA PRO A 197 -2.95 -14.10 0.47
C PRO A 197 -4.10 -13.65 1.39
N ASP A 198 -3.74 -13.18 2.60
CA ASP A 198 -4.62 -12.65 3.63
C ASP A 198 -4.05 -11.34 4.21
N MET A 199 -4.83 -10.26 4.12
CA MET A 199 -4.46 -8.92 4.59
C MET A 199 -4.52 -8.77 6.11
N LYS A 200 -4.79 -9.83 6.88
CA LYS A 200 -4.67 -9.80 8.35
C LYS A 200 -3.23 -9.81 8.85
N LEU A 201 -2.29 -10.30 8.04
CA LEU A 201 -0.88 -10.39 8.42
C LEU A 201 -0.12 -9.09 8.17
N PRO A 202 -0.21 -8.48 6.96
CA PRO A 202 0.25 -7.10 6.75
C PRO A 202 -0.45 -6.10 7.67
#